data_AF-C4B4T0-F1
#
_entry.id   AF-C4B4T0-F1
#
_cell.length_a   1.000
_cell.length_b   1.000
_cell.length_c   1.000
_cell.angle_alpha   90.00
_cell.angle_beta   90.00
_cell.angle_gamma   90.00
#
_symmetry.space_group_name_H-M   'P 1'
#
loop_
_entity.id
_entity.type
_entity.pdbx_description
1 polymer ?
#
loop_
_entity_poly.entity_id
_entity_poly.type
_entity_poly.pdbx_seq_one_letter_code
_entity_poly.pdbx_strand_id
1 'polypeptide(L)'
;MTTHMKIKNYLVTGIKAALLDTTGITITRKSETTAHTYQHQALVDQLHMLITNTDINKLAHLHLDAYQKRDIMAAHYIAKSAIRTKNLDQMTKAKYRLENIYSSLTSNIHSNNL
;
A
#
# COMPACT_ATOMS: atom_id res chain seq x y z
N MET A 1 -20.08 -27.14 7.02
CA MET A 1 -19.53 -26.60 5.75
C MET A 1 -19.25 -25.12 5.98
N THR A 2 -18.00 -24.78 6.34
CA THR A 2 -17.60 -23.41 6.69
C THR A 2 -16.60 -22.89 5.66
N THR A 3 -17.06 -21.96 4.84
CA THR A 3 -16.27 -21.30 3.79
C THR A 3 -15.30 -20.31 4.42
N HIS A 4 -14.07 -20.76 4.71
CA HIS A 4 -12.95 -19.86 5.00
C HIS A 4 -12.53 -19.15 3.70
N MET A 5 -13.00 -17.92 3.52
CA MET A 5 -12.71 -17.13 2.34
C MET A 5 -11.23 -16.71 2.31
N LYS A 6 -10.54 -17.09 1.23
CA LYS A 6 -9.10 -16.97 0.97
C LYS A 6 -8.62 -15.52 0.71
N ILE A 7 -8.84 -14.58 1.64
CA ILE A 7 -8.35 -13.20 1.51
C ILE A 7 -6.81 -13.15 1.42
N LYS A 8 -6.11 -14.13 2.04
CA LYS A 8 -4.65 -14.22 2.01
C LYS A 8 -4.06 -14.46 0.61
N ASN A 9 -4.80 -15.08 -0.31
CA ASN A 9 -4.26 -15.47 -1.62
C ASN A 9 -4.38 -14.36 -2.67
N TYR A 10 -5.35 -13.45 -2.56
CA TYR A 10 -5.58 -12.43 -3.59
C TYR A 10 -4.54 -11.31 -3.58
N LEU A 11 -4.05 -10.91 -2.40
CA LEU A 11 -3.01 -9.88 -2.30
C LEU A 11 -1.63 -10.38 -2.75
N VAL A 12 -1.34 -11.67 -2.57
CA VAL A 12 -0.04 -12.26 -2.93
C VAL A 12 0.05 -12.59 -4.42
N THR A 13 -1.04 -13.04 -5.05
CA THR A 13 -1.05 -13.35 -6.49
C THR A 13 -0.98 -12.08 -7.37
N GLY A 14 -1.57 -10.96 -6.93
CA GLY A 14 -1.49 -9.69 -7.66
C GLY A 14 -0.07 -9.13 -7.78
N ILE A 15 0.78 -9.37 -6.78
CA ILE A 15 2.18 -8.89 -6.77
C ILE A 15 3.06 -9.73 -7.71
N LYS A 16 2.78 -11.03 -7.88
CA LYS A 16 3.60 -11.91 -8.73
C LYS A 16 3.31 -11.77 -10.23
N ALA A 17 2.05 -11.53 -10.61
CA ALA A 17 1.71 -11.35 -12.03
C ALA A 17 2.36 -10.09 -12.63
N ALA A 18 2.51 -9.03 -11.83
CA ALA A 18 3.15 -7.79 -12.30
C ALA A 18 4.67 -7.90 -12.51
N LEU A 19 5.33 -8.93 -11.97
CA LEU A 19 6.78 -9.10 -12.07
C LEU A 19 7.21 -10.06 -13.21
N LEU A 20 6.31 -10.91 -13.72
CA LEU A 20 6.66 -11.98 -14.67
C LEU A 20 6.46 -11.62 -16.16
N ASP A 21 5.85 -10.48 -16.50
CA ASP A 21 5.66 -10.07 -17.90
C ASP A 21 6.86 -9.31 -18.50
N THR A 22 8.00 -9.23 -17.80
CA THR A 22 9.17 -8.47 -18.27
C THR A 22 10.02 -9.21 -19.32
N THR A 23 9.68 -10.43 -19.73
CA THR A 23 10.46 -11.16 -20.74
C THR A 23 9.66 -11.44 -22.00
N GLY A 24 9.71 -10.48 -22.92
CA GLY A 24 9.66 -10.76 -24.36
C GLY A 24 8.47 -10.23 -25.13
N ILE A 25 8.36 -8.91 -25.33
CA ILE A 25 7.72 -8.37 -26.54
C ILE A 25 8.50 -7.13 -27.00
N THR A 26 9.08 -7.22 -28.19
CA THR A 26 9.55 -6.10 -29.00
C THR A 26 8.34 -5.26 -29.43
N ILE A 27 7.95 -4.26 -28.63
CA ILE A 27 6.86 -3.34 -29.01
C ILE A 27 7.46 -2.07 -29.60
N THR A 28 7.18 -1.94 -30.89
CA THR A 28 7.36 -0.77 -31.75
C THR A 28 6.90 0.52 -31.07
N ARG A 29 7.74 1.56 -31.22
CA ARG A 29 7.53 2.92 -30.72
C ARG A 29 6.22 3.52 -31.25
N LYS A 30 5.20 3.62 -30.39
CA LYS A 30 4.15 4.64 -30.43
C LYS A 30 3.31 4.56 -29.15
N SER A 31 3.67 5.37 -28.14
CA SER A 31 2.75 6.01 -27.16
C SER A 31 3.52 6.39 -25.88
N GLU A 32 4.39 7.39 -25.96
CA GLU A 32 5.17 7.88 -24.82
C GLU A 32 4.38 8.82 -23.88
N THR A 33 3.09 9.08 -24.13
CA THR A 33 2.28 10.03 -23.34
C THR A 33 1.24 9.37 -22.43
N THR A 34 0.86 8.11 -22.66
CA THR A 34 -0.16 7.42 -21.85
C THR A 34 0.42 6.53 -20.76
N ALA A 35 1.60 5.92 -20.95
CA ALA A 35 2.17 5.02 -19.94
C ALA A 35 2.50 5.72 -18.61
N HIS A 36 2.99 6.96 -18.67
CA HIS A 36 3.29 7.75 -17.47
C HIS A 36 2.02 8.11 -16.70
N THR A 37 0.92 8.48 -17.33
CA THR A 37 -0.31 8.85 -16.61
C THR A 37 -0.95 7.66 -15.89
N TYR A 38 -0.90 6.45 -16.47
CA TYR A 38 -1.49 5.24 -15.87
C TYR A 38 -0.68 4.67 -14.70
N GLN A 39 0.66 4.69 -14.75
CA GLN A 39 1.49 4.17 -13.65
C GLN A 39 1.35 4.99 -12.36
N HIS A 40 1.16 6.30 -12.49
CA HIS A 40 0.99 7.17 -11.33
C HIS A 40 -0.37 6.93 -10.65
N GLN A 41 -1.40 6.57 -11.40
CA GLN A 41 -2.73 6.30 -10.84
C GLN A 41 -2.75 5.04 -9.97
N ALA A 42 -2.15 3.95 -10.43
CA ALA A 42 -2.08 2.70 -9.65
C ALA A 42 -1.35 2.89 -8.31
N LEU A 43 -0.28 3.69 -8.28
CA LEU A 43 0.44 4.02 -7.04
C LEU A 43 -0.40 4.89 -6.10
N VAL A 44 -1.14 5.85 -6.64
CA VAL A 44 -2.06 6.69 -5.87
C VAL A 44 -3.16 5.84 -5.23
N ASP A 45 -3.74 4.90 -5.98
CA ASP A 45 -4.80 4.02 -5.48
C ASP A 45 -4.27 3.09 -4.36
N GLN A 46 -3.06 2.54 -4.53
CA GLN A 46 -2.38 1.76 -3.48
C GLN A 46 -2.15 2.58 -2.21
N LEU A 47 -1.71 3.84 -2.34
CA LEU A 47 -1.52 4.73 -1.20
C LEU A 47 -2.85 5.05 -0.51
N HIS A 48 -3.93 5.30 -1.25
CA HIS A 48 -5.25 5.53 -0.68
C HIS A 48 -5.75 4.31 0.11
N MET A 49 -5.56 3.10 -0.41
CA MET A 49 -5.89 1.88 0.34
C MET A 49 -5.07 1.75 1.62
N LEU A 50 -3.76 1.98 1.56
CA LEU A 50 -2.87 1.91 2.73
C LEU A 50 -3.26 2.93 3.80
N ILE A 51 -3.55 4.18 3.41
CA ILE A 51 -4.06 5.22 4.32
C ILE A 51 -5.36 4.75 4.99
N THR A 52 -6.28 4.19 4.20
CA THR A 52 -7.59 3.73 4.69
C THR A 52 -7.50 2.54 5.64
N ASN A 53 -6.54 1.63 5.40
CA ASN A 53 -6.32 0.42 6.21
C ASN A 53 -5.49 0.69 7.46
N THR A 54 -4.76 1.81 7.48
CA THR A 54 -3.98 2.25 8.65
C THR A 54 -4.64 3.43 9.38
N ASP A 55 -5.94 3.66 9.17
CA ASP A 55 -6.69 4.71 9.86
C ASP A 55 -6.79 4.40 11.36
N ILE A 56 -6.30 5.33 12.19
CA ILE A 56 -6.25 5.21 13.64
C ILE A 56 -7.65 4.97 14.23
N ASN A 57 -8.71 5.51 13.64
CA ASN A 57 -10.07 5.28 14.10
C ASN A 57 -10.50 3.82 13.93
N LYS A 58 -10.06 3.18 12.83
CA LYS A 58 -10.30 1.74 12.59
C LYS A 58 -9.39 0.86 13.44
N LEU A 59 -8.21 1.36 13.80
CA LEU A 59 -7.22 0.68 14.62
C LEU A 59 -7.38 0.93 16.13
N ALA A 60 -8.46 1.59 16.57
CA ALA A 60 -8.67 1.93 17.99
C ALA A 60 -8.63 0.70 18.92
N HIS A 61 -9.08 -0.46 18.43
CA HIS A 61 -9.06 -1.75 19.13
C HIS A 61 -7.65 -2.31 19.38
N LEU A 62 -6.61 -1.77 18.72
CA LEU A 62 -5.22 -2.23 18.88
C LEU A 62 -4.48 -1.56 20.02
N HIS A 63 -5.14 -0.67 20.78
CA HIS A 63 -4.56 0.03 21.92
C HIS A 63 -3.20 0.68 21.63
N LEU A 64 -3.05 1.25 20.42
CA LEU A 64 -1.80 1.86 19.98
C LEU A 64 -1.34 2.95 20.94
N ASP A 65 -0.04 2.95 21.23
CA ASP A 65 0.57 3.97 22.06
C ASP A 65 0.61 5.34 21.33
N ALA A 66 0.91 6.40 22.07
CA ALA A 66 0.95 7.75 21.52
C ALA A 66 2.01 7.94 20.43
N TYR A 67 3.14 7.22 20.53
CA TYR A 67 4.23 7.28 19.57
C TYR A 67 3.84 6.62 18.24
N GLN A 68 3.23 5.43 18.29
CA GLN A 68 2.69 4.70 17.13
C GLN A 68 1.61 5.50 16.43
N LYS A 69 0.67 6.09 17.19
CA LYS A 69 -0.35 6.99 16.63
C LYS A 69 0.27 8.17 15.90
N ARG A 70 1.30 8.80 16.49
CA ARG A 70 2.00 9.93 15.87
C ARG A 70 2.71 9.52 14.58
N ASP A 71 3.34 8.35 14.56
CA ASP A 71 4.02 7.81 13.37
C ASP A 71 3.03 7.52 12.23
N ILE A 72 1.88 6.92 12.53
CA ILE A 72 0.80 6.70 11.55
C ILE A 72 0.31 8.03 10.98
N MET A 73 0.02 9.03 11.82
CA MET A 73 -0.42 10.35 11.35
C MET A 73 0.61 11.04 10.46
N ALA A 74 1.89 10.95 10.82
CA ALA A 74 2.97 11.51 10.02
C ALA A 74 3.08 10.82 8.65
N ALA A 75 3.02 9.49 8.61
CA ALA A 75 3.04 8.72 7.37
C ALA A 75 1.83 9.06 6.47
N HIS A 76 0.64 9.21 7.05
CA HIS A 76 -0.57 9.65 6.33
C HIS A 76 -0.39 11.04 5.72
N TYR A 77 0.17 11.98 6.48
CA TYR A 77 0.42 13.34 6.00
C TYR A 77 1.40 13.36 4.83
N ILE A 78 2.52 12.64 4.94
CA ILE A 78 3.52 12.52 3.88
C ILE A 78 2.91 11.90 2.62
N ALA A 79 2.15 10.81 2.77
CA ALA A 79 1.49 10.15 1.64
C ALA A 79 0.49 11.07 0.92
N LYS A 80 -0.39 11.76 1.68
CA LYS A 80 -1.36 12.71 1.11
C LYS A 80 -0.66 13.88 0.41
N SER A 81 0.43 14.40 0.99
CA SER A 81 1.23 15.46 0.38
C SER A 81 1.92 15.00 -0.90
N ALA A 82 2.46 13.77 -0.91
CA ALA A 82 3.12 13.18 -2.07
C ALA A 82 2.15 12.97 -3.24
N ILE A 83 0.93 12.49 -2.95
CA ILE A 83 -0.17 12.37 -3.93
C ILE A 83 -0.52 13.74 -4.50
N ARG A 84 -0.74 14.75 -3.63
CA ARG A 84 -1.12 16.11 -4.02
C ARG A 84 -0.08 16.77 -4.91
N THR A 85 1.20 16.57 -4.61
CA THR A 85 2.33 17.13 -5.37
C THR A 85 2.75 16.27 -6.55
N LYS A 86 2.12 15.10 -6.74
CA LYS A 86 2.46 14.10 -7.78
C LYS A 86 3.95 13.72 -7.78
N ASN A 87 4.60 13.74 -6.61
CA ASN A 87 6.02 13.45 -6.46
C ASN A 87 6.24 11.94 -6.33
N LEU A 88 6.75 11.30 -7.40
CA LEU A 88 6.91 9.85 -7.48
C LEU A 88 7.86 9.26 -6.42
N ASP A 89 8.98 9.91 -6.15
CA ASP A 89 9.94 9.48 -5.14
C ASP A 89 9.31 9.50 -3.74
N GLN A 90 8.60 10.58 -3.41
CA GLN A 90 7.90 10.71 -2.15
C GLN A 90 6.72 9.73 -2.03
N MET A 91 5.99 9.47 -3.11
CA MET A 91 4.91 8.48 -3.13
C MET A 91 5.45 7.06 -2.87
N THR A 92 6.58 6.71 -3.48
CA THR A 92 7.22 5.41 -3.32
C THR A 92 7.73 5.22 -1.89
N LYS A 93 8.40 6.23 -1.33
CA LYS A 93 8.85 6.24 0.07
C LYS A 93 7.68 6.13 1.05
N ALA A 94 6.62 6.90 0.81
CA ALA A 94 5.42 6.88 1.63
C ALA A 94 4.72 5.52 1.61
N LYS A 95 4.65 4.88 0.42
CA LYS A 95 4.09 3.53 0.28
C LYS A 95 4.83 2.53 1.15
N TYR A 96 6.16 2.46 1.02
CA TYR A 96 6.98 1.53 1.80
C TYR A 96 6.82 1.78 3.31
N ARG A 97 6.77 3.05 3.74
CA ARG A 97 6.54 3.39 5.15
C ARG A 97 5.18 2.89 5.66
N LEU A 98 4.11 3.12 4.89
CA LEU A 98 2.77 2.67 5.27
C LEU A 98 2.63 1.14 5.25
N GLU A 99 3.28 0.45 4.31
CA GLU A 99 3.32 -1.03 4.27
C GLU A 99 4.00 -1.60 5.52
N ASN A 100 5.13 -1.02 5.94
CA ASN A 100 5.81 -1.44 7.15
C ASN A 100 4.95 -1.23 8.41
N ILE A 101 4.25 -0.11 8.50
CA ILE A 101 3.31 0.17 9.59
C ILE A 101 2.19 -0.88 9.58
N TYR A 102 1.56 -1.12 8.44
CA TYR A 102 0.50 -2.12 8.30
C TYR A 102 0.97 -3.53 8.69
N SER A 103 2.16 -3.94 8.26
CA SER A 103 2.77 -5.23 8.62
C SER A 103 3.04 -5.33 10.14
N SER A 104 3.54 -4.25 10.75
CA SER A 104 3.81 -4.20 12.19
C SER A 104 2.52 -4.28 13.02
N LEU A 105 1.44 -3.67 12.53
CA LEU A 105 0.11 -3.73 13.16
C LEU A 105 -0.49 -5.13 13.07
N THR A 106 -0.45 -5.75 11.89
CA THR A 106 -0.97 -7.12 11.69
C THR A 106 -0.20 -8.18 12.46
N SER A 107 1.11 -8.01 12.61
CA SER A 107 1.95 -8.91 13.40
C SER A 107 1.64 -8.80 14.91
N ASN A 108 1.43 -7.57 15.41
CA ASN A 108 1.00 -7.36 16.80
C ASN A 108 -0.39 -7.97 17.08
N ILE A 109 -1.32 -7.90 16.14
CA ILE A 109 -2.63 -8.57 16.26
C ILE A 109 -2.44 -10.08 16.43
N HIS A 110 -1.50 -10.70 15.73
CA HIS A 110 -1.27 -12.13 15.83
C HIS A 110 -0.69 -12.53 17.19
N SER A 111 0.22 -11.73 17.74
CA SER A 111 0.83 -11.97 19.06
C SER A 111 -0.14 -11.77 20.23
N ASN A 112 -1.11 -10.86 20.12
CA ASN A 112 -2.07 -10.56 21.21
C ASN A 112 -3.29 -11.50 21.25
N ASN A 113 -3.39 -12.45 20.31
CA ASN A 113 -4.47 -13.46 20.24
C ASN A 113 -3.97 -14.89 20.52
N LEU A 114 -2.71 -15.06 20.97
CA LEU A 114 -2.17 -16.29 21.56
C LEU A 114 -2.10 -16.16 23.08
#